data_AF-A0A2K0SWD9-F1
#
_entry.id   AF-A0A2K0SWD9-F1
#
_cell.length_a   1.000
_cell.length_b   1.000
_cell.length_c   1.000
_cell.angle_alpha   90.00
_cell.angle_beta   90.00
_cell.angle_gamma   90.00
#
_symmetry.space_group_name_H-M   'P 1'
#
loop_
_entity.id
_entity.type
_entity.pdbx_description
1 polymer ?
#
loop_
_entity_poly.entity_id
_entity_poly.type
_entity_poly.pdbx_seq_one_letter_code
_entity_poly.pdbx_strand_id
1 'polypeptide(L)'
;MTSNFSIEPLMRFSGDSQPVRRPKEFACFSYDENHEYRPDDSSIKYYYPPQLGADLSRGFDTFVKHDDSKAEHLDSLLKTIVSHEQETRTRIDANIVTWRGMMTKILAAPFERFDG
;
A
#
# COMPACT_ATOMS: atom_id res chain seq x y z
N MET A 1 18.48 19.17 -14.27
CA MET A 1 18.03 20.28 -13.41
C MET A 1 17.57 19.69 -12.09
N THR A 2 18.10 20.15 -10.97
CA THR A 2 17.66 19.73 -9.62
C THR A 2 16.62 20.72 -9.10
N SER A 3 15.38 20.25 -8.91
CA SER A 3 14.30 21.01 -8.29
C SER A 3 14.21 20.66 -6.80
N ASN A 4 14.25 21.66 -5.93
CA ASN A 4 14.12 21.47 -4.48
C ASN A 4 12.70 21.85 -4.03
N PHE A 5 12.09 21.00 -3.19
CA PHE A 5 10.80 21.27 -2.56
C PHE A 5 11.00 21.40 -1.05
N SER A 6 10.83 22.61 -0.51
CA SER A 6 10.96 22.85 0.94
C SER A 6 9.68 22.45 1.68
N ILE A 7 9.83 21.54 2.65
CA ILE A 7 8.76 21.09 3.56
C ILE A 7 8.70 21.90 4.88
N GLU A 8 9.68 22.77 5.12
CA GLU A 8 9.69 23.68 6.25
C GLU A 8 9.55 25.14 5.77
N PRO A 9 8.93 26.04 6.56
CA PRO A 9 8.30 25.77 7.86
C PRO A 9 6.93 25.08 7.74
N LEU A 10 6.59 24.17 8.66
CA LEU A 10 5.29 23.45 8.70
C LEU A 10 4.05 24.36 8.60
N MET A 11 4.13 25.57 9.16
CA MET A 11 3.06 26.56 9.12
C MET A 11 2.61 26.91 7.69
N ARG A 12 3.46 26.70 6.68
CA ARG A 12 3.10 26.88 5.27
C ARG A 12 1.96 25.96 4.82
N PHE A 13 1.79 24.81 5.46
CA PHE A 13 0.74 23.85 5.17
C PHE A 13 -0.45 23.97 6.14
N SER A 14 -0.47 25.00 6.98
CA SER A 14 -1.62 25.29 7.84
C SER A 14 -2.79 25.87 7.03
N GLY A 15 -4.01 25.54 7.43
CA GLY A 15 -5.24 26.02 6.79
C GLY A 15 -6.18 24.87 6.43
N ASP A 16 -7.13 25.18 5.56
CA ASP A 16 -8.14 24.21 5.16
C ASP A 16 -7.54 23.06 4.36
N SER A 17 -8.02 21.85 4.65
CA SER A 17 -7.63 20.66 3.89
C SER A 17 -8.13 20.77 2.46
N GLN A 18 -7.26 20.42 1.51
CA GLN A 18 -7.64 20.31 0.11
C GLN A 18 -8.65 19.17 -0.08
N PRO A 19 -9.61 19.30 -1.00
CA PRO A 19 -10.59 18.24 -1.26
C PRO A 19 -9.89 16.98 -1.78
N VAL A 20 -10.15 15.85 -1.11
CA VAL A 20 -9.65 14.53 -1.51
C VAL A 20 -10.79 13.73 -2.14
N ARG A 21 -10.56 13.21 -3.35
CA ARG A 21 -11.53 12.34 -4.03
C ARG A 21 -11.72 11.06 -3.21
N ARG A 22 -12.98 10.65 -3.02
CA ARG A 22 -13.32 9.40 -2.31
C ARG A 22 -12.68 8.20 -3.03
N PRO A 23 -11.88 7.36 -2.33
CA PRO A 23 -11.30 6.16 -2.93
C PRO A 23 -12.39 5.19 -3.41
N LYS A 24 -12.16 4.58 -4.58
CA LYS A 24 -13.01 3.54 -5.16
C LYS A 24 -12.10 2.41 -5.61
N GLU A 25 -12.41 1.19 -5.15
CA GLU A 25 -11.74 -0.01 -5.62
C GLU A 25 -12.13 -0.30 -7.07
N PHE A 26 -11.16 -0.71 -7.89
CA PHE A 26 -11.37 -1.08 -9.29
C PHE A 26 -10.76 -2.43 -9.67
N ALA A 27 -9.79 -2.92 -8.89
CA ALA A 27 -9.16 -4.22 -9.06
C ALA A 27 -8.57 -4.69 -7.72
N CYS A 28 -8.33 -6.00 -7.60
CA CYS A 28 -7.65 -6.62 -6.47
C CYS A 28 -6.76 -7.78 -6.95
N PHE A 29 -5.84 -8.21 -6.09
CA PHE A 29 -5.02 -9.41 -6.28
C PHE A 29 -4.64 -9.96 -4.91
N SER A 30 -4.20 -11.21 -4.88
CA SER A 30 -3.81 -11.94 -3.68
C SER A 30 -2.40 -12.52 -3.83
N TYR A 31 -1.74 -12.75 -2.69
CA TYR A 31 -0.56 -13.59 -2.58
C TYR A 31 -0.92 -14.81 -1.76
N ASP A 32 -0.49 -15.99 -2.20
CA ASP A 32 -0.70 -17.23 -1.45
C ASP A 32 0.39 -17.50 -0.40
N GLU A 33 0.34 -18.68 0.21
CA GLU A 33 1.28 -19.13 1.24
C GLU A 33 2.75 -19.21 0.76
N ASN A 34 2.97 -19.33 -0.56
CA ASN A 34 4.29 -19.34 -1.18
C ASN A 34 4.68 -17.97 -1.73
N HIS A 35 3.88 -16.94 -1.42
CA HIS A 35 4.02 -15.57 -1.94
C HIS A 35 3.86 -15.49 -3.46
N GLU A 36 3.05 -16.36 -4.04
CA GLU A 36 2.76 -16.34 -5.47
C GLU A 36 1.54 -15.48 -5.78
N TYR A 37 1.66 -14.67 -6.84
CA TYR A 37 0.59 -13.80 -7.32
C TYR A 37 -0.64 -14.60 -7.80
N ARG A 38 -1.82 -14.19 -7.34
CA ARG A 38 -3.12 -14.66 -7.81
C ARG A 38 -4.02 -13.47 -8.20
N PRO A 39 -4.64 -13.47 -9.39
CA PRO A 39 -5.53 -12.39 -9.84
C PRO A 39 -6.95 -12.56 -9.23
N ASP A 40 -7.03 -12.71 -7.91
CA ASP A 40 -8.27 -12.96 -7.18
C ASP A 40 -8.25 -12.34 -5.78
N ASP A 41 -9.33 -12.54 -5.04
CA ASP A 41 -9.54 -12.10 -3.66
C ASP A 41 -9.35 -13.22 -2.63
N SER A 42 -8.64 -14.30 -3.00
CA SER A 42 -8.47 -15.50 -2.17
C SER A 42 -7.79 -15.26 -0.82
N SER A 43 -7.01 -14.17 -0.68
CA SER A 43 -6.33 -13.81 0.57
C SER A 43 -7.15 -12.88 1.49
N ILE A 44 -8.42 -12.60 1.16
CA ILE A 44 -9.32 -11.84 2.05
C ILE A 44 -9.55 -12.62 3.35
N LYS A 45 -9.45 -11.89 4.47
CA LYS A 45 -9.82 -12.37 5.80
C LYS A 45 -11.00 -11.55 6.31
N TYR A 46 -11.98 -12.24 6.88
CA TYR A 46 -13.14 -11.59 7.47
C TYR A 46 -12.86 -11.24 8.92
N TYR A 47 -13.19 -10.01 9.30
CA TYR A 47 -13.11 -9.59 10.69
C TYR A 47 -14.00 -10.48 11.56
N TYR A 48 -13.39 -11.06 12.59
CA TYR A 48 -14.08 -11.79 13.65
C TYR A 48 -13.64 -11.19 14.98
N PRO A 49 -14.57 -10.79 15.87
CA PRO A 49 -14.23 -10.16 17.14
C PRO A 49 -13.20 -10.99 17.92
N PRO A 50 -12.04 -10.42 18.28
CA PRO A 50 -10.99 -11.17 18.94
C PRO A 50 -11.34 -11.42 20.41
N GLN A 51 -10.81 -12.51 20.96
CA GLN A 51 -10.75 -12.68 22.40
C GLN A 51 -9.65 -11.78 22.97
N LEU A 52 -10.03 -10.81 23.80
CA LEU A 52 -9.07 -9.94 24.47
C LEU A 52 -8.27 -10.74 25.51
N GLY A 53 -6.97 -10.45 25.62
CA GLY A 53 -6.05 -11.19 26.51
C GLY A 53 -5.39 -12.41 25.87
N ALA A 54 -5.54 -12.61 24.56
CA ALA A 54 -4.77 -13.62 23.83
C ALA A 54 -3.26 -13.33 23.89
N ASP A 55 -2.46 -14.37 24.09
CA ASP A 55 -0.99 -14.27 24.03
C ASP A 55 -0.52 -14.15 22.57
N LEU A 56 -0.05 -12.96 22.20
CA LEU A 56 0.46 -12.66 20.86
C LEU A 56 1.87 -13.24 20.60
N SER A 57 2.54 -13.75 21.63
CA SER A 57 3.86 -14.39 21.50
C SER A 57 3.77 -15.86 21.12
N ARG A 58 2.58 -16.47 21.30
CA ARG A 58 2.35 -17.88 21.02
C ARG A 58 2.54 -18.18 19.52
N GLY A 59 3.40 -19.15 19.21
CA GLY A 59 3.69 -19.59 17.83
C GLY A 59 4.79 -18.78 17.14
N PHE A 60 5.53 -17.93 17.87
CA PHE A 60 6.67 -17.20 17.35
C PHE A 60 7.74 -18.12 16.74
N ASP A 61 7.94 -19.30 17.33
CA ASP A 61 8.85 -20.35 16.85
C ASP A 61 8.41 -20.97 15.51
N THR A 62 7.12 -20.88 15.19
CA THR A 62 6.54 -21.36 13.93
C THR A 62 6.32 -20.25 12.90
N PHE A 63 6.78 -19.03 13.18
CA PHE A 63 6.57 -17.89 12.30
C PHE A 63 7.32 -18.05 10.98
N VAL A 64 6.58 -18.08 9.87
CA VAL A 64 7.14 -18.06 8.53
C VAL A 64 7.33 -16.61 8.10
N LYS A 65 8.57 -16.11 8.18
CA LYS A 65 8.91 -14.76 7.73
C LYS A 65 9.01 -14.73 6.20
N HIS A 66 8.35 -13.76 5.58
CA HIS A 66 8.52 -13.45 4.16
C HIS A 66 9.98 -13.07 3.85
N ASP A 67 10.51 -13.57 2.72
CA ASP A 67 11.85 -13.24 2.23
C ASP A 67 11.87 -11.83 1.62
N ASP A 68 12.36 -10.87 2.40
CA ASP A 68 12.46 -9.46 2.04
C ASP A 68 13.75 -9.12 1.26
N SER A 69 14.55 -10.12 0.87
CA SER A 69 15.77 -9.89 0.07
C SER A 69 15.49 -9.44 -1.36
N LYS A 70 14.29 -9.74 -1.88
CA LYS A 70 13.86 -9.35 -3.22
C LYS A 70 13.01 -8.09 -3.17
N ALA A 71 13.40 -7.08 -3.93
CA ALA A 71 12.59 -5.90 -4.13
C ALA A 71 11.42 -6.22 -5.07
N GLU A 72 10.21 -6.33 -4.54
CA GLU A 72 8.98 -6.58 -5.32
C GLU A 72 8.51 -5.38 -6.16
N HIS A 73 9.13 -4.21 -5.94
CA HIS A 73 8.85 -2.96 -6.66
C HIS A 73 7.35 -2.73 -6.89
N LEU A 74 6.91 -2.55 -8.14
CA LEU A 74 5.50 -2.32 -8.50
C LEU A 74 4.92 -3.51 -9.28
N ASP A 75 5.59 -4.66 -9.29
CA ASP A 75 5.36 -5.71 -10.28
C ASP A 75 3.93 -6.27 -10.19
N SER A 76 3.49 -6.67 -9.01
CA SER A 76 2.12 -7.16 -8.79
C SER A 76 1.05 -6.09 -9.01
N LEU A 77 1.36 -4.83 -8.69
CA LEU A 77 0.45 -3.71 -8.95
C LEU A 77 0.25 -3.51 -10.46
N LEU A 78 1.34 -3.48 -11.23
CA LEU A 78 1.31 -3.31 -12.68
C LEU A 78 0.67 -4.52 -13.36
N LYS A 79 0.96 -5.74 -12.90
CA LYS A 79 0.33 -6.97 -13.41
C LYS A 79 -1.19 -6.95 -13.22
N THR A 80 -1.66 -6.49 -12.07
CA THR A 80 -3.09 -6.33 -11.76
C THR A 80 -3.74 -5.29 -12.68
N ILE A 81 -3.10 -4.14 -12.87
CA ILE A 81 -3.59 -3.09 -13.77
C ILE A 81 -3.69 -3.61 -15.21
N VAL A 82 -2.66 -4.31 -15.70
CA VAL A 82 -2.67 -4.90 -17.05
C VAL A 82 -3.82 -5.89 -17.23
N SER A 83 -4.08 -6.76 -16.25
CA SER A 83 -5.23 -7.69 -16.29
C SER A 83 -6.55 -6.91 -16.38
N HIS A 84 -6.73 -5.91 -15.51
CA HIS A 84 -7.93 -5.08 -15.49
C HIS A 84 -8.17 -4.32 -16.80
N GLU A 85 -7.13 -3.75 -17.40
CA GLU A 85 -7.23 -3.05 -18.68
C GLU A 85 -7.56 -4.02 -19.84
N GLN A 86 -7.04 -5.25 -19.80
CA GLN A 86 -7.36 -6.27 -20.79
C GLN A 86 -8.82 -6.74 -20.69
N GLU A 87 -9.32 -6.95 -19.47
CA GLU A 87 -10.70 -7.37 -19.19
C GLU A 87 -11.71 -6.28 -19.56
N THR A 88 -11.45 -5.03 -19.15
CA THR A 88 -12.36 -3.90 -19.38
C THR A 88 -12.18 -3.23 -20.74
N ARG A 89 -11.10 -3.57 -21.46
CA ARG A 89 -10.65 -2.93 -22.72
C ARG A 89 -10.50 -1.41 -22.62
N THR A 90 -10.30 -0.89 -21.40
CA THR A 90 -10.23 0.53 -21.10
C THR A 90 -9.02 0.76 -20.21
N ARG A 91 -8.27 1.83 -20.47
CA ARG A 91 -7.15 2.21 -19.62
C ARG A 91 -7.61 2.80 -18.30
N ILE A 92 -6.81 2.64 -17.25
CA ILE A 92 -7.09 3.28 -15.97
C ILE A 92 -6.98 4.81 -16.10
N ASP A 93 -7.87 5.52 -15.41
CA ASP A 93 -7.87 6.98 -15.31
C ASP A 93 -6.96 7.41 -14.13
N ALA A 94 -5.64 7.34 -14.33
CA ALA A 94 -4.65 7.69 -13.32
C ALA A 94 -3.45 8.45 -13.92
N ASN A 95 -2.97 9.48 -13.20
CA ASN A 95 -1.73 10.19 -13.55
C ASN A 95 -0.51 9.64 -12.79
N ILE A 96 -0.73 9.01 -11.64
CA ILE A 96 0.31 8.49 -10.76
C ILE A 96 -0.11 7.09 -10.31
N VAL A 97 0.80 6.13 -10.41
CA VAL A 97 0.63 4.75 -9.94
C VAL A 97 1.71 4.46 -8.91
N THR A 98 1.31 4.08 -7.70
CA THR A 98 2.24 3.79 -6.60
C THR A 98 1.56 2.96 -5.51
N TRP A 99 2.35 2.40 -4.59
CA TRP A 99 1.82 1.79 -3.37
C TRP A 99 1.32 2.83 -2.39
N ARG A 100 0.27 2.48 -1.64
CA ARG A 100 -0.24 3.32 -0.54
C ARG A 100 0.86 3.74 0.43
N GLY A 101 1.80 2.84 0.75
CA GLY A 101 2.92 3.12 1.65
C GLY A 101 3.78 4.30 1.20
N MET A 102 3.92 4.52 -0.11
CA MET A 102 4.69 5.65 -0.63
C MET A 102 3.98 6.98 -0.41
N MET A 103 2.66 7.01 -0.63
CA MET A 103 1.87 8.19 -0.27
C MET A 103 1.92 8.46 1.23
N THR A 104 1.85 7.42 2.07
CA THR A 104 1.99 7.58 3.52
C THR A 104 3.32 8.24 3.91
N LYS A 105 4.45 7.81 3.33
CA LYS A 105 5.75 8.45 3.57
C LYS A 105 5.77 9.92 3.15
N ILE A 106 5.18 10.26 2.00
CA ILE A 106 5.06 11.65 1.54
C ILE A 106 4.23 12.50 2.52
N LEU A 107 3.09 11.95 2.98
CA LEU A 107 2.21 12.65 3.92
C LEU A 107 2.86 12.82 5.31
N ALA A 108 3.66 11.84 5.74
CA ALA A 108 4.35 11.86 7.02
C ALA A 108 5.65 12.69 7.00
N ALA A 109 6.25 12.90 5.83
CA ALA A 109 7.55 13.56 5.65
C ALA A 109 7.73 14.88 6.43
N PRO A 110 6.73 15.78 6.55
CA PRO A 110 6.90 17.00 7.33
C PRO A 110 7.10 16.76 8.84
N PHE A 111 6.63 15.64 9.38
CA PHE A 111 6.68 15.31 10.81
C PHE A 111 7.72 14.24 11.15
N GLU A 112 8.27 13.58 10.14
CA GLU A 112 9.22 12.49 10.30
C GLU A 112 10.62 13.04 10.54
N ARG A 113 11.15 12.83 11.76
CA ARG A 113 12.46 13.34 12.22
C ARG A 113 13.53 12.27 12.38
N PHE A 114 13.14 11.01 12.19
CA PHE A 114 13.98 9.83 12.29
C PHE A 114 13.72 8.97 11.07
N ASP A 115 14.68 8.13 10.69
CA ASP A 115 14.47 7.17 9.62
C ASP A 115 13.36 6.17 10.03
N GLY A 116 12.26 6.19 9.27
CA GLY A 116 11.17 5.22 9.31
C GLY A 116 11.28 4.18 8.20
#